data_AF-A0A7G8BR96-F1
#
_entry.id   AF-A0A7G8BR96-F1
#
_cell.length_a   1.000
_cell.length_b   1.000
_cell.length_c   1.000
_cell.angle_alpha   90.00
_cell.angle_beta   90.00
_cell.angle_gamma   90.00
#
_symmetry.space_group_name_H-M   'P 1'
#
loop_
_entity.id
_entity.type
_entity.pdbx_description
1 polymer ?
#
loop_
_entity_poly.entity_id
_entity_poly.type
_entity_poly.pdbx_seq_one_letter_code
_entity_poly.pdbx_strand_id
1 'polypeptide(L)'
;MFFSVALVVSLFCFWEVVRVSAAGADNQQTSPHKKANIPDPADFVGSETCETCHEDIGKKFAENPHSRLAMLHGGKGVTCESCHGPGREHVEGGGDIEKILRFSTMTPKATDEKCLECHAAAHPNFERSAHGDAGVSCTSCHSIHKFENDVSLLKVSQPKLCYTCHTDVKPAFSQPFHHKVDEGLIDCSDCHNPHGSFKDKGLHSSVAGDAVCVKCHTETAGPFVYEHQPIRTDGCTFCHSPHGSPNPRLLTRNNVNSLCLQCHSASMNFNAPGIPSFHNQAKQYPACTVCHVQIHGSNADSVYFR
;
A
#
# COMPACT_ATOMS: atom_id res chain seq x y z
N MET A 1 56.74 57.37 -43.64
CA MET A 1 56.70 55.89 -43.71
C MET A 1 55.37 55.44 -43.12
N PHE A 2 54.46 54.98 -44.01
CA PHE A 2 53.22 54.18 -43.84
C PHE A 2 52.46 54.28 -42.48
N PHE A 3 51.39 55.09 -42.36
CA PHE A 3 49.94 54.81 -42.65
C PHE A 3 49.39 53.51 -42.00
N SER A 4 48.22 53.41 -41.36
CA SER A 4 47.16 54.36 -40.95
C SER A 4 46.12 53.62 -40.07
N VAL A 5 45.59 54.34 -39.07
CA VAL A 5 44.19 54.46 -38.62
C VAL A 5 43.31 53.21 -38.36
N ALA A 6 42.85 53.11 -37.11
CA ALA A 6 41.76 52.27 -36.62
C ALA A 6 40.38 52.74 -37.10
N LEU A 7 39.49 51.80 -37.43
CA LEU A 7 38.05 52.05 -37.56
C LEU A 7 37.28 50.85 -36.99
N VAL A 8 36.43 51.12 -35.99
CA VAL A 8 35.51 50.19 -35.35
C VAL A 8 34.22 50.13 -36.19
N VAL A 9 33.82 48.94 -36.64
CA VAL A 9 32.48 48.69 -37.22
C VAL A 9 31.92 47.40 -36.62
N SER A 10 30.81 47.55 -35.90
CA SER A 10 30.01 46.48 -35.32
C SER A 10 29.40 45.60 -36.41
N LEU A 11 29.62 44.27 -36.33
CA LEU A 11 28.95 43.29 -37.18
C LEU A 11 27.96 42.44 -36.37
N PHE A 12 26.67 42.62 -36.66
CA PHE A 12 25.62 41.63 -36.42
C PHE A 12 25.82 40.47 -37.42
N CYS A 13 26.04 39.25 -36.94
CA CYS A 13 26.05 38.05 -37.78
C CYS A 13 24.80 37.20 -37.54
N PHE A 14 24.01 37.09 -38.60
CA PHE A 14 22.91 36.16 -38.82
C PHE A 14 23.38 34.70 -38.64
N TRP A 15 22.57 33.88 -37.97
CA TRP A 15 22.77 32.43 -37.90
C TRP A 15 21.95 31.76 -39.01
N GLU A 16 22.63 31.22 -40.02
CA GLU A 16 22.01 30.41 -41.08
C GLU A 16 21.54 29.05 -40.55
N VAL A 17 20.33 28.67 -40.98
CA VAL A 17 19.71 27.36 -40.73
C VAL A 17 20.20 26.38 -41.79
N VAL A 18 21.02 25.41 -41.40
CA VAL A 18 21.37 24.26 -42.24
C VAL A 18 20.20 23.28 -42.23
N ARG A 19 19.58 23.08 -43.41
CA ARG A 19 18.62 22.00 -43.66
C ARG A 19 19.37 20.71 -43.98
N VAL A 20 19.22 19.70 -43.12
CA VAL A 20 19.57 18.30 -43.44
C VAL A 20 18.27 17.58 -43.79
N SER A 21 18.17 17.13 -45.04
CA SER A 21 17.13 16.22 -45.52
C SER A 21 17.47 14.79 -45.13
N ALA A 22 16.54 14.10 -44.48
CA ALA A 22 16.54 12.64 -44.38
C ALA A 22 15.22 12.12 -44.96
N ALA A 23 15.35 11.39 -46.07
CA ALA A 23 14.29 10.56 -46.64
C ALA A 23 14.53 9.11 -46.19
N GLY A 24 13.49 8.41 -45.76
CA GLY A 24 13.47 6.95 -45.75
C GLY A 24 12.81 6.29 -44.54
N ALA A 25 11.69 5.63 -44.84
CA ALA A 25 11.04 4.52 -44.13
C ALA A 25 10.22 4.84 -42.86
N ASP A 26 8.97 5.22 -43.12
CA ASP A 26 7.84 5.13 -42.20
C ASP A 26 7.51 3.64 -41.98
N ASN A 27 8.04 3.05 -40.90
CA ASN A 27 7.66 1.70 -40.47
C ASN A 27 6.51 1.81 -39.47
N GLN A 28 5.30 2.10 -40.00
CA GLN A 28 4.06 1.92 -39.24
C GLN A 28 3.85 0.43 -39.04
N GLN A 29 4.30 -0.06 -37.89
CA GLN A 29 3.95 -1.36 -37.39
C GLN A 29 2.49 -1.30 -36.94
N THR A 30 1.57 -1.57 -37.86
CA THR A 30 0.14 -1.68 -37.60
C THR A 30 -0.11 -2.92 -36.75
N SER A 31 -0.09 -2.77 -35.43
CA SER A 31 -0.75 -3.73 -34.53
C SER A 31 -2.24 -3.70 -34.83
N PRO A 32 -2.93 -4.85 -34.99
CA PRO A 32 -4.36 -4.87 -35.19
C PRO A 32 -5.03 -4.53 -33.86
N HIS A 33 -5.26 -3.24 -33.61
CA HIS A 33 -6.24 -2.83 -32.62
C HIS A 33 -7.60 -3.32 -33.10
N LYS A 34 -8.01 -4.48 -32.57
CA LYS A 34 -9.40 -4.95 -32.60
C LYS A 34 -10.24 -3.77 -32.13
N LYS A 35 -11.06 -3.17 -33.02
CA LYS A 35 -11.98 -2.09 -32.64
C LYS A 35 -12.76 -2.57 -31.43
N ALA A 36 -12.63 -1.89 -30.30
CA ALA A 36 -13.50 -2.13 -29.16
C ALA A 36 -14.93 -1.89 -29.66
N ASN A 37 -15.78 -2.91 -29.55
CA ASN A 37 -17.19 -2.79 -29.91
C ASN A 37 -17.84 -1.95 -28.81
N ILE A 38 -17.98 -0.65 -29.04
CA ILE A 38 -18.66 0.25 -28.10
C ILE A 38 -20.15 -0.10 -28.15
N PRO A 39 -20.78 -0.51 -27.04
CA PRO A 39 -22.19 -0.88 -27.03
C PRO A 39 -23.09 0.28 -27.48
N ASP A 40 -24.17 -0.02 -28.19
CA ASP A 40 -25.15 0.99 -28.60
C ASP A 40 -25.90 1.50 -27.35
N PRO A 41 -26.11 2.82 -27.17
CA PRO A 41 -26.98 3.35 -26.14
C PRO A 41 -28.37 2.67 -26.06
N ALA A 42 -28.89 2.16 -27.19
CA ALA A 42 -30.14 1.41 -27.24
C ALA A 42 -30.10 0.04 -26.54
N ASP A 43 -28.91 -0.52 -26.28
CA ASP A 43 -28.74 -1.80 -25.57
C ASP A 43 -28.82 -1.66 -24.04
N PHE A 44 -28.89 -0.43 -23.53
CA PHE A 44 -29.00 -0.12 -22.11
C PHE A 44 -30.46 0.10 -21.70
N VAL A 45 -30.88 -0.54 -20.62
CA VAL A 45 -32.28 -0.48 -20.12
C VAL A 45 -32.46 0.40 -18.88
N GLY A 46 -31.36 0.89 -18.30
CA GLY A 46 -31.37 1.73 -17.10
C GLY A 46 -31.53 0.95 -15.79
N SER A 47 -30.99 1.52 -14.71
CA SER A 47 -31.01 0.89 -13.38
C SER A 47 -32.44 0.68 -12.87
N GLU A 48 -33.37 1.57 -13.19
CA GLU A 48 -34.77 1.51 -12.76
C GLU A 48 -35.44 0.22 -13.21
N THR A 49 -35.12 -0.26 -14.42
CA THR A 49 -35.63 -1.52 -14.96
C THR A 49 -35.09 -2.70 -14.16
N CYS A 50 -33.80 -2.69 -13.82
CA CYS A 50 -33.18 -3.73 -12.99
C CYS A 50 -33.83 -3.81 -11.60
N GLU A 51 -34.14 -2.65 -11.00
CA GLU A 51 -34.72 -2.54 -9.66
C GLU A 51 -36.13 -3.11 -9.55
N THR A 52 -36.91 -3.17 -10.64
CA THR A 52 -38.23 -3.81 -10.62
C THR A 52 -38.19 -5.32 -10.34
N CYS A 53 -37.06 -5.99 -10.63
CA CYS A 53 -36.86 -7.41 -10.36
C CYS A 53 -35.83 -7.67 -9.25
N HIS A 54 -34.89 -6.73 -9.05
CA HIS A 54 -33.79 -6.83 -8.09
C HIS A 54 -33.87 -5.74 -7.00
N GLU A 55 -35.06 -5.53 -6.45
CA GLU A 55 -35.36 -4.45 -5.51
C GLU A 55 -34.39 -4.39 -4.31
N ASP A 56 -34.10 -5.53 -3.68
CA ASP A 56 -33.19 -5.59 -2.53
C ASP A 56 -31.75 -5.23 -2.91
N ILE A 57 -31.32 -5.62 -4.11
CA ILE A 57 -29.99 -5.28 -4.62
C ILE A 57 -29.93 -3.78 -4.91
N GLY A 58 -30.96 -3.22 -5.54
CA GLY A 58 -31.09 -1.78 -5.81
C GLY A 58 -31.02 -0.94 -4.54
N LYS A 59 -31.82 -1.31 -3.52
CA LYS A 59 -31.80 -0.65 -2.21
C LYS A 59 -30.41 -0.68 -1.57
N LYS A 60 -29.75 -1.86 -1.57
CA LYS A 60 -28.43 -1.97 -0.97
C LYS A 60 -27.35 -1.24 -1.78
N PHE A 61 -27.48 -1.20 -3.09
CA PHE A 61 -26.60 -0.45 -3.98
C PHE A 61 -26.69 1.07 -3.76
N ALA A 62 -27.90 1.58 -3.51
CA ALA A 62 -28.11 3.00 -3.19
C ALA A 62 -27.38 3.46 -1.90
N GLU A 63 -27.03 2.53 -1.01
CA GLU A 63 -26.26 2.80 0.20
C GLU A 63 -24.74 2.83 -0.03
N ASN A 64 -24.21 2.42 -1.19
CA ASN A 64 -22.76 2.32 -1.38
C ASN A 64 -22.13 3.61 -1.96
N PRO A 65 -20.80 3.77 -1.94
CA PRO A 65 -20.11 4.90 -2.56
C PRO A 65 -20.23 4.93 -4.09
N HIS A 66 -20.36 3.77 -4.74
CA HIS A 66 -20.47 3.65 -6.20
C HIS A 66 -21.73 4.34 -6.74
N SER A 67 -22.83 4.35 -5.99
CA SER A 67 -24.06 5.06 -6.37
C SER A 67 -24.02 6.56 -6.05
N ARG A 68 -23.13 7.01 -5.15
CA ARG A 68 -23.27 8.34 -4.51
C ARG A 68 -22.47 9.48 -5.09
N LEU A 69 -21.38 9.27 -5.83
CA LEU A 69 -20.71 10.33 -6.63
C LEU A 69 -19.45 9.72 -7.25
N ALA A 70 -19.34 9.70 -8.58
CA ALA A 70 -18.05 9.49 -9.22
C ALA A 70 -17.68 10.72 -10.05
N MET A 71 -16.51 11.30 -9.75
CA MET A 71 -15.95 12.43 -10.52
C MET A 71 -15.83 12.09 -12.02
N LEU A 72 -15.62 10.81 -12.33
CA LEU A 72 -15.56 10.28 -13.69
C LEU A 72 -16.92 10.21 -14.41
N HIS A 73 -18.04 10.27 -13.68
CA HIS A 73 -19.40 10.17 -14.23
C HIS A 73 -20.14 11.51 -14.13
N GLY A 74 -19.41 12.64 -14.21
CA GLY A 74 -20.00 13.98 -14.16
C GLY A 74 -20.71 14.27 -12.84
N GLY A 75 -20.23 13.68 -11.73
CA GLY A 75 -20.85 13.82 -10.41
C GLY A 75 -22.10 12.96 -10.22
N LYS A 76 -22.40 12.03 -11.14
CA LYS A 76 -23.43 10.99 -10.97
C LYS A 76 -22.78 9.68 -10.50
N GLY A 77 -23.55 8.80 -9.87
CA GLY A 77 -23.09 7.46 -9.51
C GLY A 77 -22.93 6.55 -10.73
N VAL A 78 -22.29 5.40 -10.54
CA VAL A 78 -22.29 4.32 -11.53
C VAL A 78 -23.65 3.62 -11.54
N THR A 79 -24.01 3.01 -12.67
CA THR A 79 -25.26 2.24 -12.83
C THR A 79 -25.02 0.74 -12.77
N CYS A 80 -26.08 -0.06 -12.71
CA CYS A 80 -25.99 -1.53 -12.76
C CYS A 80 -25.18 -2.00 -13.98
N GLU A 81 -25.49 -1.40 -15.13
CA GLU A 81 -24.92 -1.73 -16.44
C GLU A 81 -23.47 -1.24 -16.61
N SER A 82 -23.00 -0.36 -15.71
CA SER A 82 -21.58 0.06 -15.68
C SER A 82 -20.65 -1.10 -15.31
N CYS A 83 -21.14 -2.06 -14.51
CA CYS A 83 -20.39 -3.25 -14.13
C CYS A 83 -20.89 -4.50 -14.88
N HIS A 84 -22.20 -4.63 -15.07
CA HIS A 84 -22.85 -5.81 -15.63
C HIS A 84 -23.01 -5.77 -17.16
N GLY A 85 -22.62 -4.67 -17.81
CA GLY A 85 -22.80 -4.47 -19.25
C GLY A 85 -24.26 -4.17 -19.62
N PRO A 86 -24.54 -4.04 -20.93
CA PRO A 86 -25.88 -3.71 -21.42
C PRO A 86 -26.91 -4.80 -21.06
N GLY A 87 -28.04 -4.40 -20.48
CA GLY A 87 -29.03 -5.32 -19.93
C GLY A 87 -30.19 -5.72 -20.86
N ARG A 88 -30.30 -5.15 -22.07
CA ARG A 88 -31.46 -5.35 -22.95
C ARG A 88 -31.75 -6.82 -23.24
N GLU A 89 -30.75 -7.58 -23.66
CA GLU A 89 -30.94 -8.99 -24.02
C GLU A 89 -31.33 -9.86 -22.82
N HIS A 90 -30.83 -9.52 -21.63
CA HIS A 90 -31.21 -10.16 -20.38
C HIS A 90 -32.68 -9.90 -20.03
N VAL A 91 -33.13 -8.64 -20.13
CA VAL A 91 -34.51 -8.25 -19.83
C VAL A 91 -35.50 -8.81 -20.85
N GLU A 92 -35.22 -8.67 -22.16
CA GLU A 92 -36.05 -9.24 -23.24
C GLU A 92 -36.10 -10.77 -23.18
N GLY A 93 -35.03 -11.40 -22.68
CA GLY A 93 -34.97 -12.83 -22.40
C GLY A 93 -35.75 -13.29 -21.17
N GLY A 94 -36.44 -12.39 -20.46
CA GLY A 94 -37.18 -12.71 -19.24
C GLY A 94 -36.30 -12.93 -18.02
N GLY A 95 -35.13 -12.30 -17.96
CA GLY A 95 -34.15 -12.47 -16.88
C GLY A 95 -33.12 -13.57 -17.14
N ASP A 96 -32.83 -13.86 -18.40
CA ASP A 96 -31.84 -14.89 -18.79
C ASP A 96 -30.43 -14.50 -18.34
N ILE A 97 -29.92 -15.20 -17.33
CA ILE A 97 -28.65 -14.92 -16.64
C ILE A 97 -27.41 -15.14 -17.51
N GLU A 98 -27.54 -15.82 -18.65
CA GLU A 98 -26.42 -16.02 -19.58
C GLU A 98 -26.24 -14.82 -20.52
N LYS A 99 -27.22 -13.89 -20.55
CA LYS A 99 -27.21 -12.68 -21.38
C LYS A 99 -26.81 -11.41 -20.63
N ILE A 100 -26.21 -11.57 -19.44
CA ILE A 100 -25.70 -10.46 -18.63
C ILE A 100 -24.34 -10.83 -18.06
N LEU A 101 -23.44 -9.85 -17.91
CA LEU A 101 -22.16 -10.11 -17.27
C LEU A 101 -22.37 -10.41 -15.79
N ARG A 102 -21.76 -11.50 -15.32
CA ARG A 102 -21.88 -11.94 -13.93
C ARG A 102 -20.52 -12.29 -13.34
N PHE A 103 -20.12 -11.56 -12.31
CA PHE A 103 -18.83 -11.77 -11.64
C PHE A 103 -18.67 -13.17 -11.05
N SER A 104 -19.76 -13.88 -10.75
CA SER A 104 -19.72 -15.23 -10.19
C SER A 104 -19.21 -16.31 -11.16
N THR A 105 -19.22 -16.05 -12.48
CA THR A 105 -18.70 -17.00 -13.48
C THR A 105 -17.38 -16.55 -14.09
N MET A 106 -16.87 -15.39 -13.69
CA MET A 106 -15.62 -14.83 -14.18
C MET A 106 -14.42 -15.43 -13.45
N THR A 107 -13.28 -15.44 -14.13
CA THR A 107 -12.01 -15.72 -13.46
C THR A 107 -11.65 -14.56 -12.51
N PRO A 108 -10.81 -14.80 -11.49
CA PRO A 108 -10.34 -13.73 -10.60
C PRO A 108 -9.74 -12.55 -11.39
N LYS A 109 -8.81 -12.84 -12.30
CA LYS A 109 -8.18 -11.82 -13.14
C LYS A 109 -9.17 -11.01 -13.97
N ALA A 110 -10.14 -11.67 -14.62
CA ALA A 110 -11.15 -10.95 -15.40
C ALA A 110 -12.06 -10.08 -14.51
N THR A 111 -12.31 -10.50 -13.27
CA THR A 111 -13.01 -9.68 -12.27
C THR A 111 -12.20 -8.45 -11.90
N ASP A 112 -10.90 -8.62 -11.67
CA ASP A 112 -10.00 -7.54 -11.29
C ASP A 112 -9.83 -6.53 -12.41
N GLU A 113 -9.65 -6.99 -13.65
CA GLU A 113 -9.62 -6.15 -14.85
C GLU A 113 -10.87 -5.26 -14.95
N LYS A 114 -12.07 -5.80 -14.68
CA LYS A 114 -13.31 -5.02 -14.68
C LYS A 114 -13.32 -3.93 -13.60
N CYS A 115 -12.84 -4.22 -12.40
CA CYS A 115 -12.76 -3.23 -11.34
C CYS A 115 -11.69 -2.16 -11.66
N LEU A 116 -10.55 -2.58 -12.21
CA LEU A 116 -9.41 -1.74 -12.52
C LEU A 116 -9.64 -0.83 -13.74
N GLU A 117 -10.61 -1.13 -14.62
CA GLU A 117 -11.07 -0.19 -15.66
C GLU A 117 -11.37 1.21 -15.07
N CYS A 118 -11.88 1.27 -13.82
CA CYS A 118 -12.10 2.51 -13.08
C CYS A 118 -11.11 2.74 -11.92
N HIS A 119 -10.71 1.67 -11.21
CA HIS A 119 -9.91 1.78 -9.97
C HIS A 119 -8.40 1.64 -10.16
N ALA A 120 -7.89 1.52 -11.39
CA ALA A 120 -6.46 1.39 -11.65
C ALA A 120 -5.62 2.50 -11.02
N ALA A 121 -6.12 3.74 -10.97
CA ALA A 121 -5.42 4.85 -10.34
C ALA A 121 -5.34 4.73 -8.81
N ALA A 122 -6.37 4.16 -8.17
CA ALA A 122 -6.41 3.95 -6.73
C ALA A 122 -5.57 2.74 -6.30
N HIS A 123 -5.53 1.70 -7.14
CA HIS A 123 -4.88 0.42 -6.86
C HIS A 123 -3.91 -0.02 -7.97
N PRO A 124 -2.92 0.81 -8.35
CA PRO A 124 -2.06 0.54 -9.51
C PRO A 124 -1.14 -0.68 -9.34
N ASN A 125 -1.05 -1.20 -8.12
CA ASN A 125 -0.12 -2.25 -7.75
C ASN A 125 -0.81 -3.58 -7.44
N PHE A 126 -2.13 -3.68 -7.63
CA PHE A 126 -2.89 -4.85 -7.21
C PHE A 126 -2.44 -6.13 -7.92
N GLU A 127 -2.34 -6.07 -9.26
CA GLU A 127 -1.95 -7.20 -10.10
C GLU A 127 -0.58 -7.80 -9.77
N ARG A 128 0.30 -7.03 -9.15
CA ARG A 128 1.64 -7.47 -8.73
C ARG A 128 1.77 -7.68 -7.21
N SER A 129 0.64 -7.59 -6.50
CA SER A 129 0.59 -7.83 -5.07
C SER A 129 0.58 -9.33 -4.81
N ALA A 130 0.94 -9.75 -3.59
CA ALA A 130 0.85 -11.14 -3.21
C ALA A 130 -0.59 -11.70 -3.32
N HIS A 131 -1.61 -10.85 -3.17
CA HIS A 131 -3.01 -11.24 -3.39
C HIS A 131 -3.33 -11.44 -4.88
N GLY A 132 -2.90 -10.50 -5.73
CA GLY A 132 -3.04 -10.62 -7.18
C GLY A 132 -2.34 -11.86 -7.73
N ASP A 133 -1.08 -12.10 -7.30
CA ASP A 133 -0.28 -13.27 -7.68
C ASP A 133 -0.93 -14.59 -7.21
N ALA A 134 -1.60 -14.58 -6.05
CA ALA A 134 -2.31 -15.73 -5.51
C ALA A 134 -3.70 -15.95 -6.15
N GLY A 135 -4.12 -15.10 -7.10
CA GLY A 135 -5.43 -15.18 -7.74
C GLY A 135 -6.60 -14.81 -6.83
N VAL A 136 -6.36 -13.99 -5.80
CA VAL A 136 -7.41 -13.44 -4.95
C VAL A 136 -7.98 -12.21 -5.65
N SER A 137 -9.28 -12.25 -5.99
CA SER A 137 -9.94 -11.14 -6.68
C SER A 137 -10.43 -10.05 -5.72
N CYS A 138 -10.71 -8.85 -6.25
CA CYS A 138 -11.36 -7.75 -5.57
C CYS A 138 -12.63 -8.20 -4.84
N THR A 139 -13.46 -9.02 -5.51
CA THR A 139 -14.72 -9.53 -4.98
C THR A 139 -14.53 -10.61 -3.92
N SER A 140 -13.31 -11.08 -3.65
CA SER A 140 -13.04 -12.00 -2.53
C SER A 140 -13.14 -11.28 -1.19
N CYS A 141 -12.77 -9.99 -1.16
CA CYS A 141 -12.82 -9.13 0.02
C CYS A 141 -14.00 -8.15 -0.03
N HIS A 142 -14.24 -7.55 -1.19
CA HIS A 142 -15.26 -6.52 -1.38
C HIS A 142 -16.58 -7.11 -1.91
N SER A 143 -17.68 -6.44 -1.62
CA SER A 143 -19.00 -6.78 -2.15
C SER A 143 -19.85 -5.54 -2.28
N ILE A 144 -20.36 -5.31 -3.50
CA ILE A 144 -21.15 -4.13 -3.82
C ILE A 144 -22.62 -4.34 -3.43
N HIS A 145 -23.07 -5.59 -3.38
CA HIS A 145 -24.47 -5.96 -3.09
C HIS A 145 -24.69 -6.42 -1.64
N LYS A 146 -23.65 -6.86 -0.94
CA LYS A 146 -23.71 -7.45 0.42
C LYS A 146 -22.44 -7.14 1.20
N PHE A 147 -22.36 -5.93 1.76
CA PHE A 147 -21.23 -5.45 2.56
C PHE A 147 -21.64 -5.21 4.01
N GLU A 148 -20.69 -5.37 4.94
CA GLU A 148 -20.86 -5.02 6.35
C GLU A 148 -20.44 -3.57 6.65
N ASN A 149 -19.46 -3.03 5.90
CA ASN A 149 -18.95 -1.67 6.05
C ASN A 149 -19.27 -0.87 4.78
N ASP A 150 -19.88 0.32 4.94
CA ASP A 150 -20.37 1.18 3.87
C ASP A 150 -19.30 2.06 3.20
N VAL A 151 -18.11 2.16 3.80
CA VAL A 151 -16.97 2.92 3.27
C VAL A 151 -16.08 2.04 2.40
N SER A 152 -15.61 0.92 2.94
CA SER A 152 -14.68 0.01 2.25
C SER A 152 -15.38 -1.12 1.51
N LEU A 153 -16.70 -1.28 1.68
CA LEU A 153 -17.50 -2.35 1.07
C LEU A 153 -16.97 -3.76 1.33
N LEU A 154 -16.34 -3.97 2.49
CA LEU A 154 -15.87 -5.29 2.87
C LEU A 154 -17.05 -6.21 3.14
N LYS A 155 -16.96 -7.45 2.62
CA LYS A 155 -17.91 -8.53 2.91
C LYS A 155 -18.02 -8.83 4.40
N VAL A 156 -16.88 -8.73 5.08
CA VAL A 156 -16.71 -8.97 6.51
C VAL A 156 -15.74 -7.93 7.04
N SER A 157 -15.99 -7.40 8.22
CA SER A 157 -15.09 -6.44 8.85
C SER A 157 -13.74 -7.05 9.24
N GLN A 158 -12.71 -6.21 9.33
CA GLN A 158 -11.42 -6.60 9.89
C GLN A 158 -11.54 -6.83 11.41
N PRO A 159 -10.70 -7.70 12.01
CA PRO A 159 -9.69 -8.56 11.37
C PRO A 159 -10.26 -9.87 10.80
N LYS A 160 -11.55 -10.14 11.01
CA LYS A 160 -12.19 -11.43 10.69
C LYS A 160 -12.05 -11.80 9.21
N LEU A 161 -12.17 -10.83 8.31
CA LEU A 161 -11.95 -11.06 6.87
C LEU A 161 -10.55 -11.61 6.58
N CYS A 162 -9.51 -10.97 7.13
CA CYS A 162 -8.12 -11.35 6.91
C CYS A 162 -7.84 -12.75 7.46
N TYR A 163 -8.39 -13.06 8.63
CA TYR A 163 -8.27 -14.37 9.27
C TYR A 163 -8.97 -15.51 8.54
N THR A 164 -9.80 -15.25 7.52
CA THR A 164 -10.35 -16.33 6.69
C THR A 164 -9.27 -17.10 5.94
N CYS A 165 -8.15 -16.44 5.60
CA CYS A 165 -6.99 -17.04 4.96
C CYS A 165 -5.74 -16.99 5.87
N HIS A 166 -5.47 -15.86 6.52
CA HIS A 166 -4.30 -15.65 7.40
C HIS A 166 -4.52 -16.21 8.81
N THR A 167 -4.87 -17.48 8.88
CA THR A 167 -5.17 -18.19 10.13
C THR A 167 -3.93 -18.38 11.01
N ASP A 168 -2.74 -18.33 10.42
CA ASP A 168 -1.43 -18.43 11.06
C ASP A 168 -1.07 -17.17 11.86
N VAL A 169 -1.61 -16.02 11.47
CA VAL A 169 -1.35 -14.74 12.14
C VAL A 169 -2.23 -14.57 13.38
N LYS A 170 -3.44 -15.11 13.37
CA LYS A 170 -4.43 -14.97 14.46
C LYS A 170 -3.87 -15.31 15.86
N PRO A 171 -3.13 -16.42 16.06
CA PRO A 171 -2.57 -16.74 17.38
C PRO A 171 -1.57 -15.70 17.91
N ALA A 172 -0.91 -14.94 17.03
CA ALA A 172 0.01 -13.88 17.46
C ALA A 172 -0.75 -12.76 18.19
N PHE A 173 -1.93 -12.38 17.69
CA PHE A 173 -2.79 -11.38 18.33
C PHE A 173 -3.46 -11.89 19.62
N SER A 174 -3.45 -13.19 19.86
CA SER A 174 -3.89 -13.78 21.14
C SER A 174 -2.77 -13.88 22.21
N GLN A 175 -1.54 -13.46 21.89
CA GLN A 175 -0.43 -13.45 22.87
C GLN A 175 -0.68 -12.43 24.00
N PRO A 176 -0.01 -12.52 25.16
CA PRO A 176 -0.17 -11.54 26.24
C PRO A 176 0.14 -10.09 25.83
N PHE A 177 1.08 -9.90 24.90
CA PHE A 177 1.44 -8.60 24.33
C PHE A 177 1.21 -8.64 22.82
N HIS A 178 0.35 -7.77 22.31
CA HIS A 178 0.00 -7.63 20.90
C HIS A 178 -0.45 -6.19 20.60
N HIS A 179 -0.39 -5.78 19.33
CA HIS A 179 -1.14 -4.61 18.88
C HIS A 179 -2.64 -4.93 18.92
N LYS A 180 -3.45 -3.92 19.23
CA LYS A 180 -4.85 -4.06 19.66
C LYS A 180 -5.83 -4.28 18.49
N VAL A 181 -5.54 -5.30 17.70
CA VAL A 181 -6.30 -5.69 16.50
C VAL A 181 -7.55 -6.48 16.86
N ASP A 182 -7.43 -7.47 17.75
CA ASP A 182 -8.59 -8.25 18.19
C ASP A 182 -9.55 -7.41 19.07
N GLU A 183 -9.05 -6.34 19.69
CA GLU A 183 -9.87 -5.35 20.41
C GLU A 183 -10.43 -4.23 19.50
N GLY A 184 -10.11 -4.23 18.20
CA GLY A 184 -10.67 -3.27 17.23
C GLY A 184 -10.15 -1.84 17.35
N LEU A 185 -8.99 -1.62 17.97
CA LEU A 185 -8.36 -0.30 18.06
C LEU A 185 -7.42 0.00 16.88
N ILE A 186 -6.97 -1.04 16.19
CA ILE A 186 -6.08 -0.98 15.03
C ILE A 186 -6.54 -2.06 14.05
N ASP A 187 -6.56 -1.77 12.75
CA ASP A 187 -6.88 -2.75 11.72
C ASP A 187 -5.62 -3.27 11.02
N CYS A 188 -5.71 -4.43 10.36
CA CYS A 188 -4.60 -4.96 9.56
C CYS A 188 -4.18 -3.94 8.49
N SER A 189 -5.17 -3.24 7.92
CA SER A 189 -4.96 -2.20 6.90
C SER A 189 -4.32 -0.91 7.41
N ASP A 190 -4.16 -0.71 8.72
CA ASP A 190 -3.40 0.44 9.23
C ASP A 190 -1.90 0.28 8.97
N CYS A 191 -1.43 -0.97 8.92
CA CYS A 191 -0.04 -1.32 8.66
C CYS A 191 0.16 -1.86 7.24
N HIS A 192 -0.75 -2.69 6.75
CA HIS A 192 -0.65 -3.34 5.45
C HIS A 192 -1.50 -2.66 4.38
N ASN A 193 -1.01 -2.66 3.15
CA ASN A 193 -1.80 -2.36 1.96
C ASN A 193 -2.19 -3.68 1.28
N PRO A 194 -3.44 -4.19 1.46
CA PRO A 194 -3.88 -5.43 0.85
C PRO A 194 -3.95 -5.34 -0.68
N HIS A 195 -3.88 -4.13 -1.25
CA HIS A 195 -3.84 -3.90 -2.69
C HIS A 195 -2.41 -3.84 -3.27
N GLY A 196 -1.41 -4.17 -2.46
CA GLY A 196 -0.01 -4.15 -2.86
C GLY A 196 0.68 -2.82 -2.60
N SER A 197 1.91 -2.92 -2.11
CA SER A 197 2.83 -1.80 -1.98
C SER A 197 4.18 -2.19 -2.57
N PHE A 198 5.12 -1.24 -2.61
CA PHE A 198 6.50 -1.51 -3.00
C PHE A 198 7.37 -2.04 -1.84
N LYS A 199 6.83 -2.09 -0.62
CA LYS A 199 7.58 -2.54 0.56
C LYS A 199 7.35 -4.02 0.83
N ASP A 200 8.33 -4.63 1.47
CA ASP A 200 8.24 -6.02 1.92
C ASP A 200 7.00 -6.25 2.78
N LYS A 201 6.47 -7.48 2.69
CA LYS A 201 5.30 -7.94 3.46
C LYS A 201 4.04 -7.09 3.23
N GLY A 202 3.97 -6.35 2.13
CA GLY A 202 2.80 -5.54 1.76
C GLY A 202 2.52 -4.41 2.74
N LEU A 203 3.53 -3.90 3.45
CA LEU A 203 3.36 -2.76 4.36
C LEU A 203 3.06 -1.47 3.59
N HIS A 204 2.30 -0.55 4.16
CA HIS A 204 2.13 0.78 3.56
C HIS A 204 3.48 1.43 3.26
N SER A 205 3.64 1.90 2.02
CA SER A 205 4.87 2.50 1.54
C SER A 205 4.97 3.96 1.96
N SER A 206 6.02 4.28 2.71
CA SER A 206 6.46 5.63 3.04
C SER A 206 7.98 5.69 2.95
N VAL A 207 8.52 6.90 2.70
CA VAL A 207 9.92 7.14 2.32
C VAL A 207 10.95 6.62 3.34
N ALA A 208 10.55 6.41 4.60
CA ALA A 208 11.36 5.75 5.63
C ALA A 208 10.84 4.34 5.91
N GLY A 209 11.72 3.34 6.02
CA GLY A 209 11.39 1.92 6.28
C GLY A 209 10.36 1.72 7.38
N ASP A 210 10.56 2.38 8.51
CA ASP A 210 9.71 2.30 9.72
C ASP A 210 8.60 3.35 9.81
N ALA A 211 8.35 4.14 8.76
CA ALA A 211 7.35 5.21 8.85
C ALA A 211 5.90 4.71 9.06
N VAL A 212 5.63 3.41 8.87
CA VAL A 212 4.36 2.81 9.31
C VAL A 212 4.25 2.73 10.83
N CYS A 213 5.36 2.44 11.52
CA CYS A 213 5.41 2.33 12.98
C CYS A 213 5.31 3.72 13.62
N VAL A 214 6.09 4.68 13.12
CA VAL A 214 6.15 6.03 13.71
C VAL A 214 4.97 6.94 13.33
N LYS A 215 4.04 6.47 12.49
CA LYS A 215 2.73 7.12 12.30
C LYS A 215 1.99 7.24 13.65
N CYS A 216 2.15 6.24 14.51
CA CYS A 216 1.58 6.20 15.86
C CYS A 216 2.66 6.40 16.93
N HIS A 217 3.83 5.77 16.77
CA HIS A 217 4.96 5.86 17.71
C HIS A 217 5.87 7.07 17.45
N THR A 218 5.25 8.26 17.44
CA THR A 218 5.91 9.52 17.08
C THR A 218 7.07 9.90 18.00
N GLU A 219 7.08 9.42 19.24
CA GLU A 219 8.16 9.60 20.20
C GLU A 219 9.46 8.89 19.80
N THR A 220 9.36 7.91 18.90
CA THR A 220 10.49 7.17 18.34
C THR A 220 10.84 7.64 16.92
N ALA A 221 10.13 8.64 16.41
CA ALA A 221 10.42 9.25 15.12
C ALA A 221 11.71 10.07 15.20
N GLY A 222 12.80 9.50 14.69
CA GLY A 222 14.05 10.24 14.49
C GLY A 222 13.92 11.37 13.45
N PRO A 223 15.02 12.07 13.14
CA PRO A 223 16.37 11.77 13.58
C PRO A 223 16.66 12.21 15.02
N PHE A 224 17.42 11.39 15.74
CA PHE A 224 17.97 11.76 17.04
C PHE A 224 19.40 12.28 16.86
N VAL A 225 19.91 13.13 17.77
CA VAL A 225 21.32 13.55 17.77
C VAL A 225 22.24 12.33 17.96
N TYR A 226 21.83 11.40 18.82
CA TYR A 226 22.48 10.12 19.05
C TYR A 226 21.52 9.00 18.67
N GLU A 227 21.62 8.50 17.43
CA GLU A 227 20.74 7.44 16.91
C GLU A 227 21.21 6.04 17.33
N HIS A 228 20.26 5.17 17.66
CA HIS A 228 20.53 3.73 17.81
C HIS A 228 20.61 3.09 16.42
N GLN A 229 21.84 2.79 15.98
CA GLN A 229 22.12 2.37 14.60
C GLN A 229 21.22 1.23 14.06
N PRO A 230 20.96 0.13 14.80
CA PRO A 230 19.98 -0.88 14.42
C PRO A 230 18.59 -0.38 14.04
N ILE A 231 18.07 0.70 14.65
CA ILE A 231 16.75 1.24 14.28
C ILE A 231 16.80 1.84 12.89
N ARG A 232 17.87 2.56 12.56
CA ARG A 232 18.04 3.16 11.24
C ARG A 232 18.31 2.13 10.13
N THR A 233 19.01 1.05 10.47
CA THR A 233 19.55 0.09 9.50
C THR A 233 18.71 -1.19 9.37
N ASP A 234 18.29 -1.75 10.50
CA ASP A 234 17.55 -3.02 10.57
C ASP A 234 16.04 -2.80 10.83
N GLY A 235 15.65 -1.61 11.29
CA GLY A 235 14.26 -1.22 11.53
C GLY A 235 13.69 -1.69 12.86
N CYS A 236 12.43 -1.32 13.13
CA CYS A 236 11.77 -1.61 14.41
C CYS A 236 11.60 -3.12 14.66
N THR A 237 11.41 -3.90 13.60
CA THR A 237 11.07 -5.33 13.68
C THR A 237 12.25 -6.23 14.02
N PHE A 238 13.47 -5.69 14.06
CA PHE A 238 14.63 -6.41 14.59
C PHE A 238 14.44 -6.77 16.07
N CYS A 239 13.93 -5.80 16.85
CA CYS A 239 13.66 -5.95 18.27
C CYS A 239 12.20 -6.31 18.58
N HIS A 240 11.26 -5.89 17.74
CA HIS A 240 9.82 -6.02 18.00
C HIS A 240 9.11 -7.01 17.06
N SER A 241 8.17 -7.77 17.61
CA SER A 241 7.19 -8.59 16.88
C SER A 241 5.90 -7.79 16.71
N PRO A 242 5.60 -7.26 15.50
CA PRO A 242 4.52 -6.29 15.31
C PRO A 242 3.12 -6.89 15.48
N HIS A 243 2.93 -8.21 15.42
CA HIS A 243 1.60 -8.80 15.65
C HIS A 243 1.41 -9.15 17.13
N GLY A 244 2.36 -9.90 17.70
CA GLY A 244 2.33 -10.23 19.12
C GLY A 244 3.54 -11.03 19.57
N SER A 245 3.74 -11.07 20.89
CA SER A 245 4.85 -11.74 21.56
C SER A 245 4.45 -12.21 22.95
N PRO A 246 4.99 -13.34 23.44
CA PRO A 246 4.91 -13.67 24.86
C PRO A 246 5.72 -12.70 25.74
N ASN A 247 6.59 -11.88 25.15
CA ASN A 247 7.50 -10.99 25.86
C ASN A 247 6.93 -9.57 25.95
N PRO A 248 7.08 -8.88 27.10
CA PRO A 248 6.64 -7.49 27.26
C PRO A 248 7.16 -6.58 26.16
N ARG A 249 6.38 -5.56 25.81
CA ARG A 249 6.71 -4.56 24.76
C ARG A 249 6.97 -5.20 23.39
N LEU A 250 6.35 -6.36 23.13
CA LEU A 250 6.45 -7.07 21.86
C LEU A 250 7.86 -7.54 21.51
N LEU A 251 8.75 -7.73 22.49
CA LEU A 251 10.14 -8.04 22.18
C LEU A 251 10.31 -9.43 21.53
N THR A 252 11.24 -9.55 20.58
CA THR A 252 11.61 -10.82 19.92
C THR A 252 12.41 -11.75 20.84
N ARG A 253 12.82 -11.27 22.00
CA ARG A 253 13.55 -11.99 23.06
C ARG A 253 12.90 -11.76 24.41
N ASN A 254 12.94 -12.77 25.27
CA ASN A 254 12.40 -12.72 26.63
C ASN A 254 13.28 -11.95 27.61
N ASN A 255 14.58 -11.84 27.33
CA ASN A 255 15.54 -11.14 28.16
C ASN A 255 16.09 -9.92 27.41
N VAL A 256 15.89 -8.73 27.97
CA VAL A 256 16.40 -7.47 27.38
C VAL A 256 17.92 -7.51 27.26
N ASN A 257 18.64 -8.09 28.22
CA ASN A 257 20.09 -8.19 28.14
C ASN A 257 20.52 -9.06 26.96
N SER A 258 19.86 -10.20 26.71
CA SER A 258 20.21 -11.03 25.56
C SER A 258 19.89 -10.34 24.24
N LEU A 259 18.87 -9.47 24.18
CA LEU A 259 18.59 -8.63 23.03
C LEU A 259 19.76 -7.68 22.73
N CYS A 260 20.24 -6.94 23.74
CA CYS A 260 21.37 -6.01 23.61
C CYS A 260 22.66 -6.74 23.23
N LEU A 261 22.95 -7.87 23.89
CA LEU A 261 24.19 -8.64 23.70
C LEU A 261 24.29 -9.33 22.33
N GLN A 262 23.22 -9.36 21.53
CA GLN A 262 23.30 -9.79 20.12
C GLN A 262 24.25 -8.90 19.31
N CYS A 263 24.31 -7.60 19.63
CA CYS A 263 25.21 -6.65 19.00
C CYS A 263 26.32 -6.19 19.96
N HIS A 264 26.01 -6.02 21.25
CA HIS A 264 26.95 -5.53 22.26
C HIS A 264 27.71 -6.68 22.95
N SER A 265 28.48 -7.46 22.18
CA SER A 265 29.19 -8.63 22.72
C SER A 265 30.44 -8.25 23.52
N ALA A 266 30.84 -9.14 24.44
CA ALA A 266 32.02 -8.94 25.28
C ALA A 266 33.36 -8.90 24.51
N SER A 267 33.38 -9.37 23.27
CA SER A 267 34.54 -9.32 22.38
C SER A 267 34.63 -8.05 21.53
N MET A 268 33.56 -7.25 21.46
CA MET A 268 33.60 -5.94 20.80
C MET A 268 34.22 -4.93 21.77
N ASN A 269 35.57 -4.94 21.84
CA ASN A 269 36.43 -3.99 22.53
C ASN A 269 35.73 -3.03 23.52
N PHE A 270 35.64 -3.45 24.79
CA PHE A 270 35.27 -2.59 25.94
C PHE A 270 36.22 -1.39 26.16
N ASN A 271 37.22 -1.21 25.30
CA ASN A 271 38.13 -0.09 25.27
C ASN A 271 37.82 0.90 24.12
N ALA A 272 36.63 0.87 23.54
CA ALA A 272 36.18 1.99 22.70
C ALA A 272 36.20 3.28 23.55
N PRO A 273 36.80 4.38 23.05
CA PRO A 273 36.90 5.62 23.81
C PRO A 273 35.51 6.07 24.31
N GLY A 274 35.37 6.28 25.62
CA GLY A 274 34.13 6.76 26.25
C GLY A 274 33.29 5.69 26.97
N ILE A 275 33.69 4.42 26.98
CA ILE A 275 33.02 3.39 27.80
C ILE A 275 33.54 3.47 29.25
N PRO A 276 32.68 3.63 30.27
CA PRO A 276 33.11 3.66 31.65
C PRO A 276 33.79 2.34 32.08
N SER A 277 34.79 2.42 32.95
CA SER A 277 35.50 1.25 33.49
C SER A 277 34.61 0.30 34.29
N PHE A 278 33.38 0.73 34.64
CA PHE A 278 32.36 -0.09 35.27
C PHE A 278 31.45 -0.84 34.27
N HIS A 279 31.66 -0.75 32.94
CA HIS A 279 30.91 -1.53 31.95
C HIS A 279 31.54 -2.91 31.72
N ASN A 280 31.65 -3.70 32.79
CA ASN A 280 32.16 -5.08 32.74
C ASN A 280 31.05 -6.14 32.77
N GLN A 281 30.62 -6.65 31.61
CA GLN A 281 29.55 -7.65 31.54
C GLN A 281 29.86 -8.97 32.26
N ALA A 282 31.12 -9.26 32.61
CA ALA A 282 31.47 -10.41 33.44
C ALA A 282 30.91 -10.30 34.87
N LYS A 283 30.51 -9.10 35.31
CA LYS A 283 29.85 -8.86 36.60
C LYS A 283 28.33 -9.03 36.58
N GLN A 284 27.74 -9.40 35.43
CA GLN A 284 26.30 -9.65 35.27
C GLN A 284 25.44 -8.50 35.80
N TYR A 285 25.63 -7.29 35.26
CA TYR A 285 24.86 -6.11 35.65
C TYR A 285 23.34 -6.32 35.51
N PRO A 286 22.52 -5.60 36.32
CA PRO A 286 21.07 -5.54 36.11
C PRO A 286 20.74 -5.01 34.70
N ALA A 287 19.46 -5.10 34.30
CA ALA A 287 19.00 -4.79 32.95
C ALA A 287 19.67 -3.54 32.35
N CYS A 288 20.23 -3.65 31.13
CA CYS A 288 20.97 -2.55 30.47
C CYS A 288 20.20 -1.21 30.49
N THR A 289 18.87 -1.30 30.41
CA THR A 289 17.94 -0.17 30.42
C THR A 289 17.82 0.56 31.76
N VAL A 290 18.52 0.13 32.82
CA VAL A 290 18.62 0.89 34.08
C VAL A 290 19.45 2.15 33.88
N CYS A 291 20.50 2.07 33.05
CA CYS A 291 21.35 3.22 32.72
C CYS A 291 21.04 3.76 31.31
N HIS A 292 20.81 2.86 30.35
CA HIS A 292 20.53 3.21 28.95
C HIS A 292 19.03 3.33 28.72
N VAL A 293 18.43 4.41 29.24
CA VAL A 293 16.97 4.60 29.27
C VAL A 293 16.35 5.08 27.94
N GLN A 294 17.17 5.55 27.00
CA GLN A 294 16.78 6.09 25.69
C GLN A 294 17.30 5.19 24.56
N ILE A 295 16.93 3.91 24.60
CA ILE A 295 17.35 2.88 23.64
C ILE A 295 16.85 3.11 22.20
N HIS A 296 15.88 4.00 21.98
CA HIS A 296 15.43 4.35 20.64
C HIS A 296 16.21 5.51 19.99
N GLY A 297 17.11 6.13 20.76
CA GLY A 297 17.88 7.30 20.38
C GLY A 297 17.73 8.43 21.40
N SER A 298 18.73 9.31 21.47
CA SER A 298 18.76 10.44 22.42
C SER A 298 19.08 11.75 21.72
N ASN A 299 18.40 12.83 22.14
CA ASN A 299 18.77 14.20 21.78
C ASN A 299 19.58 14.91 22.87
N ALA A 300 19.72 14.28 24.05
CA ALA A 300 20.30 14.92 25.23
C ALA A 300 21.71 14.43 25.52
N ASP A 301 21.93 13.11 25.51
CA ASP A 301 23.23 12.53 25.86
C ASP A 301 23.43 11.16 25.20
N SER A 302 24.66 10.91 24.76
CA SER A 302 25.06 9.61 24.23
C SER A 302 24.96 8.46 25.25
N VAL A 303 25.04 8.71 26.56
CA VAL A 303 25.03 7.71 27.64
C VAL A 303 23.64 7.11 27.87
N TYR A 304 22.57 7.91 27.75
CA TYR A 304 21.22 7.38 27.88
C TYR A 304 20.86 6.44 26.72
N PHE A 305 21.61 6.53 25.63
CA PHE A 305 21.53 5.62 24.48
C PHE A 305 22.57 4.47 24.57
N ARG A 306 23.85 4.75 24.86
CA ARG A 306 25.02 3.83 24.82
C ARG A 306 25.48 3.35 26.17
#